data_AF-A0A969PWU9-F1
#
_entry.id   AF-A0A969PWU9-F1
#
_cell.length_a   1.000
_cell.length_b   1.000
_cell.length_c   1.000
_cell.angle_alpha   90.00
_cell.angle_beta   90.00
_cell.angle_gamma   90.00
#
_symmetry.space_group_name_H-M   'P 1'
#
loop_
_entity.id
_entity.type
_entity.pdbx_description
1 polymer ?
#
loop_
_entity_poly.entity_id
_entity_poly.type
_entity_poly.pdbx_seq_one_letter_code
_entity_poly.pdbx_strand_id
1 'polypeptide(L)' 'MSRYRGPRLRIVRRLGELPGLSRKTPRRAYPPGQHGQNRKKRSEYA' A
#
# COMPACT_ATOMS: atom_id res chain seq x y z
N MET A 1 -9.13 19.08 -11.35
CA MET A 1 -8.23 18.11 -10.71
C MET A 1 -8.81 16.70 -10.81
N SER A 2 -8.04 15.73 -11.29
CA SER A 2 -8.47 14.32 -11.29
C SER A 2 -8.38 13.74 -9.88
N ARG A 3 -9.35 12.91 -9.49
CA ARG A 3 -9.35 12.19 -8.20
C ARG A 3 -8.87 10.75 -8.41
N TYR A 4 -8.18 10.19 -7.42
CA TYR A 4 -7.84 8.77 -7.43
C TYR A 4 -9.10 7.91 -7.25
N ARG A 5 -9.40 7.06 -8.23
CA ARG A 5 -10.56 6.15 -8.22
C ARG A 5 -10.17 4.66 -8.06
N GLY A 6 -8.88 4.38 -7.86
CA GLY A 6 -8.38 3.01 -7.76
C GLY A 6 -8.58 2.34 -6.39
N PRO A 7 -8.09 1.10 -6.22
CA PRO A 7 -8.29 0.32 -5.01
C PRO A 7 -7.55 0.93 -3.80
N ARG A 8 -8.30 1.44 -2.82
CA ARG A 8 -7.74 2.11 -1.63
C ARG A 8 -6.92 1.18 -0.74
N LEU A 9 -7.36 -0.07 -0.56
CA LEU A 9 -6.62 -1.10 0.19
C LEU A 9 -5.23 -1.40 -0.42
N ARG A 10 -5.07 -1.19 -1.73
CA ARG A 10 -3.77 -1.36 -2.40
C ARG A 10 -2.77 -0.30 -1.96
N ILE A 11 -3.23 0.94 -1.75
CA ILE A 11 -2.40 2.05 -1.26
C ILE A 11 -2.03 1.81 0.22
N VAL A 12 -3.00 1.47 1.07
CA VAL A 12 -2.76 1.17 2.49
C VAL A 12 -1.73 0.05 2.65
N ARG A 13 -1.86 -1.05 1.90
CA ARG A 13 -0.87 -2.15 1.94
C ARG A 13 0.52 -1.77 1.42
N ARG A 14 0.64 -0.71 0.62
CA ARG A 14 1.92 -0.25 0.06
C ARG A 14 2.61 0.74 0.99
N LEU A 15 1.86 1.66 1.59
CA LEU A 15 2.40 2.81 2.34
C LEU A 15 2.25 2.68 3.86
N GLY A 16 1.40 1.77 4.35
CA GLY A 16 1.06 1.64 5.76
C GLY A 16 -0.33 2.21 6.09
N GLU A 17 -0.59 2.42 7.38
CA GLU A 17 -1.87 2.94 7.84
C GLU A 17 -2.08 4.38 7.38
N LEU A 18 -3.21 4.61 6.69
CA LEU A 18 -3.60 5.92 6.18
C LEU A 18 -4.98 6.26 6.73
N PRO A 19 -5.06 7.04 7.83
CA PRO A 19 -6.33 7.35 8.47
C PRO A 19 -7.27 8.06 7.50
N GLY A 20 -8.54 7.67 7.50
CA GLY A 20 -9.56 8.23 6.61
C GLY A 20 -9.54 7.73 5.16
N LEU A 21 -8.50 7.03 4.71
CA LEU A 21 -8.45 6.51 3.34
C LEU A 21 -9.34 5.27 3.15
N SER A 22 -9.30 4.33 4.10
CA SER A 22 -10.14 3.14 4.10
C SER A 22 -10.52 2.73 5.52
N ARG A 23 -11.73 2.19 5.69
CA ARG A 23 -12.20 1.56 6.94
C ARG A 23 -11.89 0.06 7.00
N LYS A 24 -11.39 -0.52 5.91
CA LYS A 24 -11.13 -1.97 5.81
C LYS A 24 -9.73 -2.28 6.30
N THR A 25 -9.61 -3.32 7.12
CA THR A 25 -8.31 -3.86 7.55
C THR A 25 -7.76 -4.83 6.49
N PRO A 26 -6.48 -4.71 6.10
CA PRO A 26 -5.88 -5.62 5.14
C PRO A 26 -5.59 -6.99 5.79
N ARG A 27 -6.07 -8.08 5.17
CA ARG A 27 -5.73 -9.46 5.60
C ARG A 27 -4.24 -9.81 5.41
N ARG A 28 -3.55 -9.09 4.51
CA ARG A 28 -2.16 -9.35 4.12
C ARG A 28 -1.31 -8.12 4.48
N ALA A 29 -0.33 -8.32 5.37
CA ALA A 29 0.56 -7.26 5.84
C ALA A 29 1.65 -6.85 4.83
N TYR A 30 1.93 -7.69 3.83
CA TYR A 30 2.95 -7.41 2.81
C TYR A 30 2.42 -6.54 1.65
N PRO A 31 3.30 -5.79 0.97
CA PRO A 31 2.97 -4.99 -0.21
C PRO A 31 2.23 -5.78 -1.32
N PRO A 32 1.40 -5.10 -2.13
CA PRO A 32 0.72 -5.75 -3.25
C PRO A 32 1.70 -6.11 -4.39
N GLY A 33 1.33 -7.10 -5.21
CA GLY A 33 2.11 -7.57 -6.37
C GLY A 33 2.81 -8.93 -6.12
N GLN A 34 3.24 -9.59 -7.20
CA GLN A 34 3.88 -10.91 -7.15
C GLN A 34 5.18 -10.90 -6.32
N HIS A 35 6.02 -9.88 -6.51
CA HIS A 35 7.27 -9.70 -5.78
C HIS A 35 7.11 -8.89 -4.48
N GLY A 36 5.87 -8.66 -4.02
CA GLY A 36 5.60 -7.82 -2.84
C GLY A 36 6.13 -8.39 -1.53
N GLN A 37 6.40 -9.70 -1.49
CA GLN A 37 6.99 -10.38 -0.33
C GLN A 37 8.53 -10.40 -0.36
N ASN A 38 9.14 -10.09 -1.51
CA ASN A 38 10.59 -10.14 -1.63
C ASN A 38 11.21 -8.99 -0.85
N ARG A 39 12.26 -9.28 -0.07
CA ARG A 39 13.00 -8.26 0.69
C ARG A 39 13.72 -7.34 -0.29
N LYS A 40 13.54 -6.02 -0.15
CA LYS A 40 14.25 -4.99 -0.90
C LYS A 40 15.05 -4.11 0.07
N LYS A 41 16.30 -3.80 -0.27
CA LYS A 41 17.09 -2.80 0.43
C LYS A 41 16.49 -1.43 0.14
N ARG A 42 16.14 -0.67 1.19
CA ARG A 42 15.65 0.70 1.04
C ARG A 42 16.81 1.63 0.75
N SER A 43 16.58 2.61 -0.12
CA SER A 43 17.44 3.78 -0.28
C SER A 43 16.73 4.99 0.33
N GLU A 44 17.47 6.08 0.53
CA GLU A 44 16.94 7.31 1.14
C GLU A 44 15.75 7.91 0.36
N TYR A 45 15.67 7.65 -0.94
CA TYR A 45 14.64 8.17 -1.84
C TYR A 45 13.58 7.13 -2.25
N ALA A 46 13.49 5.98 -1.56
CA ALA A 46 12.62 4.86 -1.95
C ALA A 46 11.59 4.43 -0.90
#